data_AF-A0A1M7PLQ6-F1
#
_entry.id   AF-A0A1M7PLQ6-F1
#
_cell.length_a   1.000
_cell.length_b   1.000
_cell.length_c   1.000
_cell.angle_alpha   90.00
_cell.angle_beta   90.00
_cell.angle_gamma   90.00
#
_symmetry.space_group_name_H-M   'P 1'
#
loop_
_entity.id
_entity.type
_entity.pdbx_description
1 polymer ?
#
loop_
_entity_poly.entity_id
_entity_poly.type
_entity_poly.pdbx_seq_one_letter_code
_entity_poly.pdbx_strand_id
1 'polypeptide(L)' 'METITIHPKSEEQASLFEKLAIALDVPFERQEKSPYNPEFVAKVLEGSKEVAEGKGTKIRLEDLWK' A
#
# COMPACT_ATOMS: atom_id res chain seq x y z
N MET A 1 -10.46 3.61 26.89
CA MET A 1 -10.57 4.90 26.17
C MET A 1 -11.01 4.60 24.76
N GLU A 2 -11.87 5.44 24.19
CA GLU A 2 -12.41 5.26 22.84
C GLU A 2 -11.49 5.90 21.81
N THR A 3 -11.32 5.26 20.65
CA THR A 3 -10.49 5.74 19.55
C THR A 3 -11.36 6.50 18.54
N ILE A 4 -10.99 7.73 18.20
CA ILE A 4 -11.67 8.54 17.20
C ILE A 4 -10.84 8.54 15.92
N THR A 5 -11.41 8.01 14.84
CA THR A 5 -10.78 8.00 13.51
C THR A 5 -11.36 9.13 12.65
N ILE A 6 -10.49 10.02 12.16
CA ILE A 6 -10.87 11.13 11.29
C ILE A 6 -10.53 10.76 9.84
N HIS A 7 -11.50 10.87 8.93
CA HIS A 7 -11.33 10.60 7.50
C HIS A 7 -11.36 11.92 6.69
N PRO A 8 -10.24 12.66 6.60
CA PRO A 8 -10.19 13.90 5.83
C PRO A 8 -10.49 13.64 4.35
N LYS A 9 -11.24 14.56 3.71
CA LYS A 9 -11.63 14.45 2.29
C LYS A 9 -10.68 15.20 1.34
N SER A 10 -9.75 15.98 1.89
CA SER A 10 -8.80 16.84 1.17
C SER A 10 -7.46 16.87 1.91
N GLU A 11 -6.36 17.08 1.18
CA GLU A 11 -5.03 17.25 1.76
C GLU A 11 -4.95 18.46 2.71
N GLU A 12 -5.70 19.54 2.45
CA GLU A 12 -5.76 20.70 3.34
C GLU A 12 -6.37 20.35 4.71
N GLN A 13 -7.39 19.49 4.71
CA GLN A 13 -8.00 19.02 5.96
C GLN A 13 -7.02 18.14 6.73
N ALA A 14 -6.32 17.23 6.04
CA ALA A 14 -5.30 16.39 6.68
C ALA A 14 -4.18 17.24 7.30
N SER A 15 -3.70 18.26 6.58
CA SER A 15 -2.67 19.19 7.08
C SER A 15 -3.14 19.99 8.30
N LEU A 16 -4.41 20.41 8.32
CA LEU A 16 -4.99 21.11 9.47
C LEU A 16 -5.03 20.22 10.71
N PHE A 17 -5.53 18.98 10.57
CA PHE A 17 -5.61 18.04 11.70
C PHE A 17 -4.22 17.64 12.22
N GLU A 18 -3.24 17.50 11.34
CA GLU A 18 -1.86 17.24 11.75
C GLU A 18 -1.28 18.38 12.60
N LYS A 19 -1.46 19.63 12.17
CA LYS A 19 -1.00 20.79 12.94
C LYS A 19 -1.68 20.88 14.31
N LEU A 20 -2.97 20.54 14.38
CA LEU A 20 -3.72 20.48 15.63
C LEU A 20 -3.22 19.36 16.53
N ALA A 21 -2.95 18.17 15.99
CA ALA A 21 -2.42 17.05 16.75
C ALA A 21 -1.04 17.37 17.35
N ILE A 22 -0.15 17.99 16.58
CA ILE A 22 1.17 18.45 17.05
C ILE A 22 1.01 19.50 18.16
N ALA A 23 0.12 20.48 17.97
CA ALA A 23 -0.10 21.54 18.96
C ALA A 23 -0.68 21.01 20.29
N LEU A 24 -1.42 19.91 20.24
CA LEU A 24 -2.04 19.27 21.40
C LEU A 24 -1.19 18.14 21.99
N ASP A 25 0.00 17.89 21.44
CA ASP A 25 0.89 16.77 21.80
C ASP A 25 0.19 15.40 21.72
N VAL A 26 -0.69 15.25 20.74
CA VAL A 26 -1.47 14.03 20.52
C VAL A 26 -0.74 13.15 19.49
N PRO A 27 -0.46 11.87 19.81
CA PRO A 27 0.14 10.95 18.86
C PRO A 27 -0.84 10.66 17.71
N PHE A 28 -0.31 10.66 16.48
CA PHE A 28 -1.08 10.36 15.28
C PHE A 28 -0.28 9.46 14.34
N GLU A 29 -0.98 8.69 13.52
CA GLU A 29 -0.39 7.82 12.51
C GLU A 29 -0.94 8.21 11.13
N ARG A 30 -0.04 8.43 10.17
CA ARG A 30 -0.44 8.54 8.76
C ARG A 30 -0.46 7.15 8.17
N GLN A 31 -1.66 6.64 7.93
CA GLN A 31 -1.83 5.49 7.05
C GLN A 31 -1.79 5.97 5.62
N GLU A 32 -0.63 5.87 4.97
CA GLU A 32 -0.55 6.00 3.53
C GLU A 32 -1.38 4.88 2.91
N LYS A 33 -2.47 5.24 2.22
CA LYS A 33 -3.21 4.26 1.44
C LYS A 33 -2.33 3.87 0.28
N SER A 34 -1.72 2.69 0.35
CA SER A 34 -1.05 2.09 -0.80
C SER A 34 -2.04 2.12 -1.98
N PRO A 35 -1.61 2.62 -3.15
CA PRO A 35 -2.46 2.59 -4.35
C PRO A 35 -2.73 1.15 -4.81
N TYR A 36 -2.02 0.17 -4.27
CA TYR A 36 -2.14 -1.24 -4.63
C TYR A 36 -2.89 -2.04 -3.57
N ASN A 37 -3.80 -2.90 -4.03
CA ASN A 37 -4.48 -3.87 -3.17
C ASN A 37 -3.43 -4.81 -2.51
N PRO A 38 -3.47 -5.01 -1.18
CA PRO A 38 -2.52 -5.88 -0.48
C PRO A 38 -2.44 -7.32 -1.01
N GLU A 39 -3.56 -7.92 -1.42
CA GLU A 39 -3.58 -9.26 -2.00
C GLU A 39 -2.87 -9.32 -3.35
N PHE A 40 -2.97 -8.24 -4.14
CA PHE A 40 -2.24 -8.11 -5.40
C PHE A 40 -0.73 -8.04 -5.14
N VAL A 41 -0.30 -7.22 -4.16
CA VAL A 41 1.11 -7.13 -3.77
C VAL A 41 1.63 -8.48 -3.30
N ALA A 42 0.85 -9.21 -2.48
CA ALA A 42 1.24 -10.53 -2.00
C ALA A 42 1.51 -11.52 -3.15
N LYS A 43 0.64 -11.57 -4.16
CA LYS A 43 0.81 -12.43 -5.34
C LYS A 43 2.05 -12.08 -6.16
N VAL A 44 2.33 -10.79 -6.34
CA VAL A 44 3.53 -10.34 -7.09
C VAL A 44 4.81 -10.74 -6.35
N LEU A 45 4.84 -10.59 -5.03
CA LEU A 45 5.98 -11.00 -4.20
C LEU A 45 6.17 -12.53 -4.22
N GLU A 46 5.08 -13.29 -4.16
CA GLU A 46 5.12 -14.75 -4.29
C GLU A 46 5.70 -15.17 -5.64
N GLY A 47 5.18 -14.64 -6.75
CA GLY A 47 5.71 -14.95 -8.08
C GLY A 47 7.19 -14.56 -8.26
N SER A 48 7.61 -13.44 -7.67
CA SER A 48 9.03 -13.03 -7.68
C SER A 48 9.92 -14.03 -6.95
N LYS A 49 9.44 -14.58 -5.82
CA LYS A 49 10.13 -15.64 -5.08
C LYS A 49 10.19 -16.93 -5.89
N GLU A 50 9.08 -17.35 -6.49
CA GLU A 50 9.01 -18.57 -7.29
C GLU A 50 9.96 -18.52 -8.51
N VAL A 51 10.08 -17.36 -9.15
CA VAL A 51 11.05 -17.14 -10.23
C VAL A 51 12.48 -17.28 -9.72
N ALA A 52 12.80 -16.70 -8.55
CA ALA A 52 14.12 -16.84 -7.93
C ALA A 52 14.43 -18.29 -7.53
N GLU A 53 13.41 -19.06 -7.14
CA GLU A 53 13.50 -20.50 -6.84
C GLU A 53 13.49 -21.39 -8.10
N GLY A 54 13.39 -20.81 -9.30
CA GLY A 54 13.40 -21.55 -10.57
C GLY A 54 12.09 -22.29 -10.90
N LYS A 55 10.99 -21.95 -10.24
CA LYS A 55 9.66 -22.57 -10.45
C LYS A 55 8.87 -21.96 -11.60
N GLY A 56 9.40 -20.91 -12.24
CA GLY A 56 8.75 -20.24 -13.36
C GLY A 56 8.90 -20.97 -14.69
N THR A 57 7.91 -20.83 -15.57
CA THR A 57 7.97 -21.35 -16.94
C THR A 57 8.56 -20.29 -17.88
N LYS A 58 9.66 -20.61 -18.57
CA LYS A 58 10.21 -19.74 -19.61
C LYS A 58 9.48 -19.99 -20.93
N ILE A 59 8.84 -18.96 -21.46
CA ILE A 59 8.14 -19.00 -22.75
C ILE A 59 8.91 -18.13 -23.75
N ARG A 60 9.09 -18.60 -24.98
CA ARG A 60 9.71 -17.79 -26.04
C ARG A 60 8.66 -16.88 -26.66
N LEU A 61 9.07 -15.72 -27.17
CA LEU A 61 8.15 -14.75 -27.78
C LEU A 61 7.37 -15.33 -28.95
N GLU A 62 8.00 -16.22 -29.72
CA GLU A 62 7.39 -16.98 -30.83
C GLU A 62 6.24 -17.91 -30.39
N ASP A 63 6.22 -18.34 -29.12
CA ASP A 63 5.20 -19.22 -28.57
C ASP A 63 3.97 -18.44 -28.01
N LEU A 64 4.03 -17.10 -27.94
CA LEU A 64 2.97 -16.26 -27.34
C LEU A 64 1.84 -15.87 -28.31
N TRP A 65 2.05 -16.01 -29.63
CA TRP A 65 1.13 -15.49 -30.65
C TRP A 65 0.70 -16.57 -31.66
N LYS A 66 0.06 -17.64 -31.17
CA LYS A 66 -0.59 -18.67 -32.01
C LYS A 66 -2.05 -18.38 -32.27
#